data_AF-A0A3Q1JHS1-F1
#
_entry.id   AF-A0A3Q1JHS1-F1
#
_cell.length_a   1.000
_cell.length_b   1.000
_cell.length_c   1.000
_cell.angle_alpha   90.00
_cell.angle_beta   90.00
_cell.angle_gamma   90.00
#
_symmetry.space_group_name_H-M   'P 1'
#
loop_
_entity.id
_entity.type
_entity.pdbx_description
1 polymer ?
#
loop_
_entity_poly.entity_id
_entity_poly.type
_entity_poly.pdbx_seq_one_letter_code
_entity_poly.pdbx_strand_id
1 'polypeptide(L)'
;MLGLRCLPAALLLLLPSCFSPARGYFAEERWNPESPLLAPRVLVALICRNSEHSLPYFLGTIERLNYPKDRMALWVATDHNEDNTTVILRNWLAKVQNLYHYVGWRPKEEPRLDHFPEDGPKHWPDARYEHVMKLRQVALESAREMWADYFMLADCDNLLTNPDVLWKLMQENKTVIAPMLESRAAYSNFWCGMTTQGYYKRTPAYIPMRKAVRKGCFAVPMVHSTFLIDLRKEASRQLAFHPPHPEYSWAFDDIIVFAFSARMADVQMFVCNKETYGYLPVPLRSHNTLQDEADSFLHSLLEVNGEYHPLNIETGFTFASKKQPDKMGFDEVFMINLERRTDRRERMLRALYEQEIACKVIAAVDGKAMNVSEVHTMGIHMLPGYSDPYHGRPLTKGELGCFLSHYNTWKEIVERGLPTSLVIEDDLRFEVFFKRRLMNLMSEVEDEGLDWDLIYIGRKRMQVDHPEKAVPNVHNLVEADYSYWTLGYMISLQGANKLLKAEPLKKILPVDEFLPIMYNKHPVSDYMEQFETRDLKAFSAEPLLVYPTHYTGDPGYISDTETSTVWDNDKVRTDWDRARSGKTREQAEISTEAQNSDVLQSALDSTARDEL
;
A
#
# COMPACT_ATOMS: atom_id res chain seq x y z
N MET A 1 -81.70 19.08 -12.55
CA MET A 1 -80.45 19.37 -11.81
C MET A 1 -79.32 18.64 -12.52
N LEU A 2 -78.36 19.41 -13.05
CA LEU A 2 -77.13 18.97 -13.73
C LEU A 2 -76.32 18.03 -12.81
N GLY A 3 -75.52 17.04 -13.25
CA GLY A 3 -74.82 16.85 -14.52
C GLY A 3 -73.30 17.06 -14.34
N LEU A 4 -72.54 15.95 -14.27
CA LEU A 4 -71.08 15.72 -14.47
C LEU A 4 -70.06 16.88 -14.32
N ARG A 5 -68.92 16.61 -13.63
CA ARG A 5 -67.51 16.96 -14.00
C ARG A 5 -66.55 16.59 -12.84
N CYS A 6 -65.60 15.67 -13.02
CA CYS A 6 -64.21 15.85 -13.50
C CYS A 6 -63.18 16.20 -12.39
N LEU A 7 -62.14 15.36 -12.25
CA LEU A 7 -60.85 15.59 -11.57
C LEU A 7 -60.17 16.90 -12.03
N PRO A 8 -59.31 17.51 -11.19
CA PRO A 8 -57.84 17.30 -11.23
C PRO A 8 -57.19 17.19 -9.83
N ALA A 9 -56.21 16.32 -9.57
CA ALA A 9 -54.78 16.39 -9.94
C ALA A 9 -54.01 17.57 -9.32
N ALA A 10 -53.22 17.29 -8.27
CA ALA A 10 -51.83 17.75 -8.07
C ALA A 10 -51.41 17.61 -6.59
N LEU A 11 -50.96 16.42 -6.19
CA LEU A 11 -50.03 16.27 -5.06
C LEU A 11 -48.74 15.68 -5.61
N LEU A 12 -47.94 16.54 -6.26
CA LEU A 12 -46.55 16.21 -6.57
C LEU A 12 -45.77 16.32 -5.25
N LEU A 13 -45.55 15.17 -4.63
CA LEU A 13 -44.48 14.98 -3.67
C LEU A 13 -43.16 15.35 -4.36
N LEU A 14 -42.64 16.53 -4.04
CA LEU A 14 -41.24 16.86 -4.24
C LEU A 14 -40.41 15.91 -3.37
N LEU A 15 -40.05 14.75 -3.92
CA LEU A 15 -38.89 14.01 -3.45
C LEU A 15 -37.69 14.97 -3.53
N PRO A 16 -37.03 15.33 -2.41
CA PRO A 16 -35.75 15.98 -2.52
C PRO A 16 -34.81 14.94 -3.12
N SER A 17 -34.48 15.12 -4.40
CA SER A 17 -33.35 14.45 -5.02
C SER A 17 -32.15 14.61 -4.09
N CYS A 18 -31.66 13.50 -3.55
CA CYS A 18 -30.46 13.42 -2.72
C CYS A 18 -29.20 13.76 -3.54
N PHE A 19 -29.09 15.00 -3.99
CA PHE A 19 -27.89 15.60 -4.56
C PHE A 19 -27.84 17.06 -4.10
N SER A 20 -27.76 17.28 -2.79
CA SER A 20 -27.40 18.60 -2.27
C SER A 20 -25.97 18.90 -2.73
N PRO A 21 -25.71 19.98 -3.48
CA PRO A 21 -24.34 20.40 -3.76
C PRO A 21 -23.64 20.67 -2.44
N ALA A 22 -22.41 20.17 -2.26
CA ALA A 22 -21.61 20.43 -1.08
C ALA A 22 -21.47 21.95 -0.90
N ARG A 23 -22.23 22.53 0.03
CA ARG A 23 -22.15 23.95 0.38
C ARG A 23 -20.88 24.12 1.22
N GLY A 24 -19.87 24.76 0.65
CA GLY A 24 -18.71 25.24 1.40
C GLY A 24 -19.06 26.42 2.29
N TYR A 25 -18.09 26.87 3.09
CA TYR A 25 -18.22 28.10 3.88
C TYR A 25 -18.32 29.33 2.97
N PHE A 26 -17.62 29.29 1.85
CA PHE A 26 -17.61 30.34 0.84
C PHE A 26 -18.46 29.96 -0.38
N ALA A 27 -19.01 30.97 -1.05
CA ALA A 27 -19.76 30.77 -2.28
C ALA A 27 -18.80 30.46 -3.44
N GLU A 28 -19.13 29.45 -4.25
CA GLU A 28 -18.35 29.12 -5.45
C GLU A 28 -18.84 29.92 -6.66
N GLU A 29 -17.92 30.61 -7.34
CA GLU A 29 -18.17 31.24 -8.63
C GLU A 29 -18.59 30.18 -9.66
N ARG A 30 -19.69 30.42 -10.37
CA ARG A 30 -20.12 29.57 -11.49
C ARG A 30 -19.48 30.09 -12.77
N TRP A 31 -18.37 29.47 -13.16
CA TRP A 31 -17.84 29.63 -14.50
C TRP A 31 -18.62 28.76 -15.48
N ASN A 32 -19.24 29.38 -16.49
CA ASN A 32 -19.87 28.68 -17.61
C ASN A 32 -19.01 28.96 -18.85
N PRO A 33 -18.27 27.96 -19.38
CA PRO A 33 -17.49 28.19 -20.59
C PRO A 33 -18.43 28.42 -21.78
N GLU A 34 -18.08 29.33 -22.68
CA GLU A 34 -18.51 29.22 -24.08
C GLU A 34 -17.92 27.91 -24.62
N SER A 35 -18.70 27.07 -25.31
CA SER A 35 -18.28 25.73 -25.74
C SER A 35 -16.95 25.82 -26.51
N PRO A 36 -15.81 25.42 -25.91
CA PRO A 36 -14.53 25.65 -26.53
C PRO A 36 -14.24 24.53 -27.53
N LEU A 37 -13.75 24.89 -28.72
CA LEU A 37 -13.32 23.92 -29.74
C LEU A 37 -12.11 23.07 -29.28
N LEU A 38 -11.38 23.51 -28.25
CA LEU A 38 -10.15 22.90 -27.75
C LEU A 38 -10.22 22.68 -26.23
N ALA A 39 -9.47 21.70 -25.74
CA ALA A 39 -9.26 21.45 -24.31
C ALA A 39 -8.66 22.69 -23.61
N PRO A 40 -9.00 23.01 -22.34
CA PRO A 40 -8.34 24.07 -21.58
C PRO A 40 -6.81 23.93 -21.54
N ARG A 41 -6.08 25.03 -21.36
CA ARG A 41 -4.62 24.99 -21.16
C ARG A 41 -4.30 24.72 -19.69
N VAL A 42 -3.40 23.77 -19.43
CA VAL A 42 -2.99 23.40 -18.08
C VAL A 42 -1.50 23.64 -17.93
N LEU A 43 -1.08 24.36 -16.89
CA LEU A 43 0.31 24.31 -16.43
C LEU A 43 0.41 23.32 -15.28
N VAL A 44 1.31 22.33 -15.39
CA VAL A 44 1.64 21.38 -14.33
C VAL A 44 2.99 21.76 -13.74
N ALA A 45 3.01 22.11 -12.45
CA ALA A 45 4.19 22.49 -11.71
C ALA A 45 4.75 21.29 -10.92
N LEU A 46 6.01 20.96 -11.20
CA LEU A 46 6.78 19.89 -10.58
C LEU A 46 7.97 20.52 -9.86
N ILE A 47 7.97 20.45 -8.52
CA ILE A 47 9.08 20.95 -7.68
C ILE A 47 9.68 19.75 -6.98
N CYS A 48 10.88 19.35 -7.37
CA CYS A 48 11.48 18.11 -6.89
C CYS A 48 12.77 18.39 -6.08
N ARG A 49 12.86 17.75 -4.92
CA ARG A 49 14.02 17.73 -4.03
C ARG A 49 14.23 16.31 -3.52
N ASN A 50 15.36 15.70 -3.83
CA ASN A 50 15.75 14.34 -3.44
C ASN A 50 14.68 13.27 -3.79
N SER A 51 14.18 13.31 -5.02
CA SER A 51 13.10 12.48 -5.53
C SER A 51 13.58 11.39 -6.50
N GLU A 52 14.86 11.01 -6.50
CA GLU A 52 15.41 10.00 -7.45
C GLU A 52 14.60 8.69 -7.42
N HIS A 53 14.22 8.25 -6.22
CA HIS A 53 13.52 7.00 -5.98
C HIS A 53 12.09 6.98 -6.56
N SER A 54 11.40 8.12 -6.61
CA SER A 54 10.00 8.22 -7.02
C SER A 54 9.80 8.65 -8.46
N LEU A 55 10.73 9.45 -9.00
CA LEU A 55 10.62 10.05 -10.33
C LEU A 55 10.33 9.07 -11.47
N PRO A 56 10.94 7.86 -11.57
CA PRO A 56 10.63 6.93 -12.65
C PRO A 56 9.14 6.58 -12.73
N TYR A 57 8.47 6.44 -11.59
CA TYR A 57 7.04 6.11 -11.51
C TYR A 57 6.18 7.36 -11.62
N PHE A 58 6.52 8.41 -10.88
CA PHE A 58 5.81 9.68 -10.90
C PHE A 58 5.73 10.26 -12.31
N LEU A 59 6.85 10.38 -13.02
CA LEU A 59 6.89 10.93 -14.38
C LEU A 59 6.09 10.09 -15.37
N GLY A 60 6.09 8.77 -15.21
CA GLY A 60 5.25 7.90 -16.03
C GLY A 60 3.76 8.11 -15.76
N THR A 61 3.33 8.47 -14.54
CA THR A 61 1.94 8.91 -14.30
C THR A 61 1.60 10.21 -15.03
N ILE A 62 2.50 11.19 -15.05
CA ILE A 62 2.33 12.46 -15.78
C ILE A 62 2.23 12.23 -17.30
N GLU A 63 3.07 11.36 -17.85
CA GLU A 63 3.01 10.95 -19.26
C GLU A 63 1.68 10.31 -19.62
N ARG A 64 1.13 9.48 -18.74
CA ARG A 64 -0.10 8.73 -18.96
C ARG A 64 -1.38 9.53 -18.77
N LEU A 65 -1.30 10.75 -18.23
CA LEU A 65 -2.46 11.65 -18.14
C LEU A 65 -3.11 11.77 -19.53
N ASN A 66 -4.37 11.36 -19.61
CA ASN A 66 -5.21 11.39 -20.81
C ASN A 66 -5.69 12.81 -21.09
N TYR A 67 -4.74 13.68 -21.41
CA TYR A 67 -4.96 15.08 -21.71
C TYR A 67 -4.08 15.49 -22.90
N PRO A 68 -4.56 16.33 -23.83
CA PRO A 68 -3.76 16.72 -24.99
C PRO A 68 -2.44 17.38 -24.55
N LYS A 69 -1.31 16.75 -24.87
CA LYS A 69 0.01 17.20 -24.40
C LYS A 69 0.37 18.57 -24.97
N ASP A 70 -0.07 18.88 -26.18
CA ASP A 70 0.02 20.20 -26.83
C ASP A 70 -0.83 21.30 -26.14
N ARG A 71 -1.65 20.91 -25.15
CA ARG A 71 -2.42 21.81 -24.25
C ARG A 71 -1.89 21.79 -22.81
N MET A 72 -0.82 21.03 -22.54
CA MET A 72 -0.16 20.97 -21.25
C MET A 72 1.21 21.64 -21.30
N ALA A 73 1.47 22.53 -20.34
CA ALA A 73 2.78 23.08 -20.08
C ALA A 73 3.37 22.44 -18.83
N LEU A 74 4.66 22.12 -18.87
CA LEU A 74 5.41 21.62 -17.72
C LEU A 74 6.27 22.76 -17.16
N TRP A 75 6.16 23.00 -15.87
CA TRP A 75 7.05 23.89 -15.13
C TRP A 75 7.81 23.03 -14.14
N VAL A 76 9.11 22.83 -14.37
CA VAL A 76 9.91 21.89 -13.59
C VAL A 76 11.07 22.62 -12.93
N ALA A 77 11.13 22.54 -11.60
CA ALA A 77 12.21 23.06 -10.79
C ALA A 77 12.85 21.96 -9.96
N THR A 78 14.17 22.03 -9.82
CA THR A 78 14.91 21.25 -8.84
C THR A 78 15.48 22.12 -7.76
N ASP A 79 15.57 21.58 -6.55
CA ASP A 79 15.96 22.31 -5.35
C ASP A 79 17.02 21.54 -4.56
N HIS A 80 18.31 21.88 -4.73
CA HIS A 80 19.44 21.37 -3.93
C HIS A 80 19.41 19.86 -3.68
N ASN A 81 19.47 19.08 -4.76
CA ASN A 81 19.46 17.61 -4.69
C ASN A 81 20.82 17.06 -4.27
N GLU A 82 20.80 16.07 -3.37
CA GLU A 82 21.94 15.21 -3.01
C GLU A 82 21.99 13.95 -3.89
N ASP A 83 20.87 13.60 -4.53
CA ASP A 83 20.68 12.41 -5.35
C ASP A 83 20.62 12.74 -6.87
N ASN A 84 20.32 11.75 -7.72
CA ASN A 84 20.28 11.92 -9.17
C ASN A 84 19.00 12.63 -9.71
N THR A 85 18.16 13.23 -8.87
CA THR A 85 16.91 13.91 -9.27
C THR A 85 17.11 14.85 -10.46
N THR A 86 18.13 15.70 -10.41
CA THR A 86 18.38 16.69 -11.48
C THR A 86 18.74 16.01 -12.81
N VAL A 87 19.52 14.93 -12.75
CA VAL A 87 19.93 14.17 -13.94
C VAL A 87 18.73 13.47 -14.58
N ILE A 88 17.88 12.83 -13.77
CA ILE A 88 16.67 12.14 -14.24
C ILE A 88 15.72 13.12 -14.93
N LEU A 89 15.41 14.24 -14.27
CA LEU A 89 14.50 15.25 -14.82
C LEU A 89 15.04 15.87 -16.09
N ARG A 90 16.32 16.26 -16.13
CA ARG A 90 16.93 16.82 -17.34
C ARG A 90 16.83 15.85 -18.53
N ASN A 91 17.13 14.58 -18.30
CA ASN A 91 17.05 13.55 -19.34
C ASN A 91 15.62 13.35 -19.83
N TRP A 92 14.66 13.27 -18.90
CA TRP A 92 13.24 13.14 -19.21
C TRP A 92 12.71 14.33 -20.00
N LEU A 93 12.97 15.57 -19.54
CA LEU A 93 12.54 16.81 -20.20
C LEU A 93 13.06 16.90 -21.64
N ALA A 94 14.32 16.53 -21.87
CA ALA A 94 14.90 16.51 -23.20
C ALA A 94 14.17 15.56 -24.17
N LYS A 95 13.56 14.48 -23.66
CA LYS A 95 12.77 13.52 -24.46
C LYS A 95 11.35 14.00 -24.70
N VAL A 96 10.72 14.63 -23.71
CA VAL A 96 9.30 15.01 -23.79
C VAL A 96 9.05 16.44 -24.29
N GLN A 97 10.08 17.28 -24.40
CA GLN A 97 9.95 18.70 -24.77
C GLN A 97 9.10 18.98 -26.02
N ASN A 98 9.15 18.10 -27.03
CA ASN A 98 8.42 18.27 -28.28
C ASN A 98 6.98 17.74 -28.24
N LEU A 99 6.59 17.06 -27.16
CA LEU A 99 5.24 16.54 -26.97
C LEU A 99 4.34 17.56 -26.26
N TYR A 100 4.92 18.31 -25.32
CA TYR A 100 4.20 19.28 -24.49
C TYR A 100 4.15 20.66 -25.14
N HIS A 101 3.12 21.45 -24.82
CA HIS A 101 2.96 22.83 -25.30
C HIS A 101 4.19 23.69 -24.99
N TYR A 102 4.70 23.56 -23.78
CA TYR A 102 5.83 24.28 -23.26
C TYR A 102 6.50 23.46 -22.16
N VAL A 103 7.82 23.51 -22.09
CA VAL A 103 8.60 22.89 -21.02
C VAL A 103 9.57 23.91 -20.45
N GLY A 104 9.34 24.29 -19.19
CA GLY A 104 10.22 25.14 -18.39
C GLY A 104 11.13 24.29 -17.52
N TRP A 105 12.43 24.56 -17.56
CA TRP A 105 13.45 23.90 -16.73
C TRP A 105 14.16 24.92 -15.85
N ARG A 106 14.17 24.67 -14.54
CA ARG A 106 14.75 25.57 -13.53
C ARG A 106 15.63 24.78 -12.56
N PRO A 107 16.86 24.42 -12.97
CA PRO A 107 17.77 23.70 -12.11
C PRO A 107 18.34 24.63 -11.04
N LYS A 108 18.42 24.15 -9.80
CA LYS A 108 19.19 24.78 -8.74
C LYS A 108 20.07 23.74 -8.07
N GLU A 109 21.31 23.64 -8.56
CA GLU A 109 22.26 22.58 -8.18
C GLU A 109 23.24 22.97 -7.07
N GLU A 110 23.63 24.25 -6.92
CA GLU A 110 24.67 24.64 -5.95
C GLU A 110 24.16 24.64 -4.50
N PRO A 111 24.66 23.76 -3.59
CA PRO A 111 24.42 23.88 -2.17
C PRO A 111 25.54 24.73 -1.54
N ARG A 112 25.17 25.59 -0.61
CA ARG A 112 26.09 26.01 0.46
C ARG A 112 25.36 25.81 1.79
N LEU A 113 26.07 25.20 2.75
CA LEU A 113 25.69 25.01 4.16
C LEU A 113 25.19 26.30 4.84
N ASP A 114 25.41 27.44 4.20
CA ASP A 114 25.17 28.79 4.69
C ASP A 114 23.71 29.26 4.53
N HIS A 115 22.85 28.59 3.74
CA HIS A 115 21.53 29.13 3.37
C HIS A 115 20.34 28.57 4.17
N PHE A 116 20.43 27.31 4.63
CA PHE A 116 19.38 26.66 5.43
C PHE A 116 20.04 25.86 6.56
N PRO A 117 19.74 26.14 7.85
CA PRO A 117 20.23 25.34 8.97
C PRO A 117 19.42 24.03 9.06
N GLU A 118 19.63 23.13 8.10
CA GLU A 118 19.00 21.81 8.06
C GLU A 118 19.89 20.77 8.77
N ASP A 119 19.28 19.89 9.57
CA ASP A 119 19.99 18.83 10.31
C ASP A 119 20.05 17.52 9.49
N GLY A 120 19.28 17.46 8.40
CA GLY A 120 19.14 16.30 7.53
C GLY A 120 18.13 16.56 6.40
N PRO A 121 18.03 15.65 5.41
CA PRO A 121 17.26 15.87 4.19
C PRO A 121 15.74 16.01 4.42
N LYS A 122 15.23 15.50 5.56
CA LYS A 122 13.83 15.61 5.97
C LYS A 122 13.59 16.68 7.04
N HIS A 123 14.59 17.47 7.43
CA HIS A 123 14.39 18.62 8.31
C HIS A 123 13.76 19.78 7.50
N TRP A 124 12.66 20.35 8.02
CA TRP A 124 11.94 21.48 7.41
C TRP A 124 12.00 22.74 8.29
N PRO A 125 13.11 23.51 8.24
CA PRO A 125 13.17 24.81 8.89
C PRO A 125 12.31 25.85 8.15
N ASP A 126 11.93 26.94 8.83
CA ASP A 126 11.13 28.04 8.25
C ASP A 126 11.71 28.54 6.92
N ALA A 127 13.03 28.67 6.81
CA ALA A 127 13.68 29.11 5.57
C ALA A 127 13.43 28.15 4.39
N ARG A 128 13.35 26.83 4.63
CA ARG A 128 12.98 25.83 3.59
C ARG A 128 11.52 25.99 3.18
N TYR A 129 10.60 26.15 4.13
CA TYR A 129 9.20 26.45 3.82
C TYR A 129 9.08 27.71 2.98
N GLU A 130 9.77 28.79 3.35
CA GLU A 130 9.79 30.05 2.60
C GLU A 130 10.31 29.83 1.17
N HIS A 131 11.36 29.03 1.00
CA HIS A 131 11.91 28.74 -0.31
C HIS A 131 10.92 28.00 -1.22
N VAL A 132 10.30 26.94 -0.71
CA VAL A 132 9.29 26.14 -1.43
C VAL A 132 8.07 27.00 -1.78
N MET A 133 7.60 27.83 -0.84
CA MET A 133 6.50 28.77 -1.10
C MET A 133 6.83 29.76 -2.21
N LYS A 134 8.06 30.31 -2.25
CA LYS A 134 8.52 31.17 -3.35
C LYS A 134 8.55 30.43 -4.69
N LEU A 135 9.01 29.18 -4.73
CA LEU A 135 9.00 28.37 -5.95
C LEU A 135 7.57 28.12 -6.46
N ARG A 136 6.65 27.74 -5.56
CA ARG A 136 5.23 27.55 -5.90
C ARG A 136 4.57 28.85 -6.38
N GLN A 137 4.91 29.99 -5.77
CA GLN A 137 4.42 31.29 -6.19
C GLN A 137 4.88 31.63 -7.62
N VAL A 138 6.17 31.47 -7.94
CA VAL A 138 6.69 31.73 -9.28
C VAL A 138 6.05 30.79 -10.32
N ALA A 139 5.76 29.55 -9.96
CA ALA A 139 5.05 28.62 -10.83
C ALA A 139 3.62 29.07 -11.12
N LEU A 140 2.88 29.53 -10.09
CA LEU A 140 1.54 30.08 -10.23
C LEU A 140 1.52 31.36 -11.09
N GLU A 141 2.49 32.25 -10.89
CA GLU A 141 2.66 33.47 -11.69
C GLU A 141 2.97 33.12 -13.14
N SER A 142 3.87 32.16 -13.39
CA SER A 142 4.19 31.68 -14.74
C SER A 142 2.93 31.15 -15.45
N ALA A 143 2.04 30.45 -14.74
CA ALA A 143 0.77 29.96 -15.28
C ALA A 143 -0.17 31.11 -15.66
N ARG A 144 -0.24 32.15 -14.83
CA ARG A 144 -1.03 33.36 -15.12
C ARG A 144 -0.47 34.13 -16.32
N GLU A 145 0.85 34.31 -16.39
CA GLU A 145 1.54 35.03 -17.47
C GLU A 145 1.39 34.34 -18.83
N MET A 146 1.38 33.01 -18.86
CA MET A 146 1.13 32.25 -20.10
C MET A 146 -0.36 32.10 -20.44
N TRP A 147 -1.24 32.65 -19.60
CA TRP A 147 -2.69 32.59 -19.72
C TRP A 147 -3.23 31.15 -19.65
N ALA A 148 -2.61 30.30 -18.82
CA ALA A 148 -3.15 28.96 -18.57
C ALA A 148 -4.56 29.06 -17.97
N ASP A 149 -5.46 28.16 -18.37
CA ASP A 149 -6.81 28.08 -17.82
C ASP A 149 -6.80 27.42 -16.44
N TYR A 150 -5.88 26.47 -16.24
CA TYR A 150 -5.71 25.75 -14.99
C TYR A 150 -4.25 25.64 -14.59
N PHE A 151 -4.01 25.62 -13.28
CA PHE A 151 -2.72 25.36 -12.66
C PHE A 151 -2.82 24.11 -11.79
N MET A 152 -2.01 23.11 -12.07
CA MET A 152 -1.89 21.90 -11.27
C MET A 152 -0.54 21.90 -10.55
N LEU A 153 -0.57 21.80 -9.23
CA LEU A 153 0.62 21.51 -8.43
C LEU A 153 0.63 20.00 -8.14
N ALA A 154 1.76 19.34 -8.35
CA ALA A 154 1.94 17.93 -8.02
C ALA A 154 3.31 17.68 -7.38
N ASP A 155 3.30 17.23 -6.13
CA ASP A 155 4.50 16.74 -5.43
C ASP A 155 5.03 15.49 -6.15
N CYS A 156 6.36 15.39 -6.29
CA CYS A 156 7.03 14.44 -7.20
C CYS A 156 7.02 12.97 -6.73
N ASP A 157 6.31 12.67 -5.66
CA ASP A 157 6.10 11.34 -5.07
C ASP A 157 4.61 10.91 -5.08
N ASN A 158 3.72 11.74 -5.62
CA ASN A 158 2.29 11.43 -5.73
C ASN A 158 1.96 10.69 -7.03
N LEU A 159 1.58 9.43 -6.92
CA LEU A 159 1.32 8.54 -8.05
C LEU A 159 -0.11 8.72 -8.58
N LEU A 160 -0.29 9.51 -9.64
CA LEU A 160 -1.59 9.74 -10.29
C LEU A 160 -1.97 8.57 -11.21
N THR A 161 -2.46 7.49 -10.62
CA THR A 161 -2.78 6.25 -11.34
C THR A 161 -3.99 6.37 -12.25
N ASN A 162 -4.91 7.31 -11.98
CA ASN A 162 -6.06 7.58 -12.83
C ASN A 162 -5.69 8.56 -13.96
N PRO A 163 -5.59 8.12 -15.22
CA PRO A 163 -5.14 8.98 -16.31
C PRO A 163 -6.13 10.12 -16.62
N ASP A 164 -7.40 9.99 -16.22
CA ASP A 164 -8.45 10.97 -16.49
C ASP A 164 -8.62 12.00 -15.34
N VAL A 165 -7.73 12.01 -14.35
CA VAL A 165 -7.85 12.86 -13.14
C VAL A 165 -8.07 14.34 -13.47
N LEU A 166 -7.37 14.90 -14.45
CA LEU A 166 -7.54 16.30 -14.87
C LEU A 166 -8.98 16.58 -15.31
N TRP A 167 -9.53 15.77 -16.22
CA TRP A 167 -10.90 15.94 -16.70
C TRP A 167 -11.93 15.81 -15.59
N LYS A 168 -11.75 14.81 -14.71
CA LYS A 168 -12.66 14.55 -13.59
C LYS A 168 -12.67 15.72 -12.61
N LEU A 169 -11.52 16.29 -12.26
CA LEU A 169 -11.44 17.45 -11.38
C LEU A 169 -12.03 18.71 -12.03
N MET A 170 -11.77 18.95 -13.32
CA MET A 170 -12.32 20.09 -14.06
C MET A 170 -13.86 20.05 -14.12
N GLN A 171 -14.45 18.86 -14.27
CA GLN A 171 -15.91 18.67 -14.30
C GLN A 171 -16.62 19.08 -13.01
N GLU A 172 -15.93 19.08 -11.87
CA GLU A 172 -16.50 19.52 -10.58
C GLU A 172 -16.66 21.05 -10.49
N ASN A 173 -16.08 21.80 -11.43
CA ASN A 173 -16.17 23.26 -11.55
C ASN A 173 -15.87 24.00 -10.22
N LYS A 174 -14.75 23.63 -9.59
CA LYS A 174 -14.27 24.21 -8.32
C LYS A 174 -13.05 25.08 -8.53
N THR A 175 -12.94 26.14 -7.74
CA THR A 175 -11.78 27.05 -7.80
C THR A 175 -10.50 26.36 -7.36
N VAL A 176 -10.52 25.62 -6.25
CA VAL A 176 -9.40 24.79 -5.77
C VAL A 176 -9.93 23.40 -5.44
N ILE A 177 -9.36 22.37 -6.09
CA ILE A 177 -9.79 20.98 -5.89
C ILE A 177 -8.63 19.99 -5.93
N ALA A 178 -8.59 19.09 -4.96
CA ALA A 178 -7.66 17.97 -4.93
C ALA A 178 -8.36 16.65 -5.28
N PRO A 179 -7.69 15.74 -6.02
CA PRO A 179 -8.04 14.33 -5.98
C PRO A 179 -7.67 13.77 -4.61
N MET A 180 -8.56 13.00 -3.98
CA MET A 180 -8.19 12.25 -2.77
C MET A 180 -7.18 11.18 -3.17
N LEU A 181 -5.97 11.29 -2.63
CA LEU A 181 -4.91 10.31 -2.82
C LEU A 181 -4.91 9.31 -1.66
N GLU A 182 -4.71 8.04 -1.99
CA GLU A 182 -4.66 6.95 -1.02
C GLU A 182 -3.24 6.78 -0.47
N SER A 183 -3.10 6.66 0.84
CA SER A 183 -1.83 6.32 1.51
C SER A 183 -2.00 5.10 2.40
N ARG A 184 -0.88 4.63 2.93
CA ARG A 184 -0.88 3.81 4.13
C ARG A 184 -1.52 4.57 5.31
N ALA A 185 -2.18 3.83 6.19
CA ALA A 185 -2.78 4.32 7.43
C ALA A 185 -3.83 5.44 7.24
N ALA A 186 -3.97 6.30 8.25
CA ALA A 186 -4.97 7.36 8.29
C ALA A 186 -4.49 8.66 7.66
N TYR A 187 -3.28 8.76 7.11
CA TYR A 187 -2.80 9.96 6.43
C TYR A 187 -3.58 10.22 5.12
N SER A 188 -3.62 11.48 4.68
CA SER A 188 -4.23 11.87 3.40
C SER A 188 -3.83 13.29 3.00
N ASN A 189 -4.06 13.64 1.75
CA ASN A 189 -3.75 14.96 1.19
C ASN A 189 -4.78 16.06 1.49
N PHE A 190 -5.56 15.91 2.57
CA PHE A 190 -6.57 16.90 2.98
C PHE A 190 -6.85 16.84 4.49
N TRP A 191 -7.33 17.94 5.07
CA TRP A 191 -7.83 17.97 6.44
C TRP A 191 -9.34 18.19 6.46
N CYS A 192 -10.08 17.41 7.27
CA CYS A 192 -11.51 17.66 7.47
C CYS A 192 -11.83 18.79 8.47
N GLY A 193 -10.84 19.28 9.19
CA GLY A 193 -11.02 20.29 10.23
C GLY A 193 -9.72 20.99 10.57
N MET A 194 -9.84 22.23 11.01
CA MET A 194 -8.73 23.03 11.53
C MET A 194 -9.10 23.68 12.86
N THR A 195 -8.11 23.89 13.73
CA THR A 195 -8.26 24.70 14.94
C THR A 195 -8.28 26.19 14.60
N THR A 196 -8.58 27.05 15.59
CA THR A 196 -8.53 28.50 15.41
C THR A 196 -7.12 29.03 15.14
N GLN A 197 -6.09 28.28 15.53
CA GLN A 197 -4.68 28.56 15.25
C GLN A 197 -4.18 27.90 13.95
N GLY A 198 -5.06 27.27 13.17
CA GLY A 198 -4.71 26.70 11.87
C GLY A 198 -4.13 25.29 11.89
N TYR A 199 -4.14 24.58 13.03
CA TYR A 199 -3.64 23.20 13.11
C TYR A 199 -4.69 22.18 12.72
N TYR A 200 -4.24 20.97 12.36
CA TYR A 200 -5.10 19.83 12.06
C TYR A 200 -6.11 19.54 13.19
N LYS A 201 -7.34 19.24 12.80
CA LYS A 201 -8.38 18.75 13.70
C LYS A 201 -9.15 17.60 13.03
N ARG A 202 -9.01 16.38 13.57
CA ARG A 202 -9.79 15.21 13.12
C ARG A 202 -11.28 15.45 13.38
N THR A 203 -12.13 15.08 12.42
CA THR A 203 -13.59 15.19 12.55
C THR A 203 -14.26 13.83 12.28
N PRO A 204 -15.51 13.61 12.74
CA PRO A 204 -16.25 12.39 12.45
C PRO A 204 -16.46 12.11 10.94
N ALA A 205 -16.35 13.14 10.09
CA ALA A 205 -16.47 13.00 8.64
C ALA A 205 -15.22 12.39 7.98
N TYR A 206 -14.07 12.45 8.64
CA TYR A 206 -12.78 12.09 8.05
C TYR A 206 -12.70 10.63 7.62
N ILE A 207 -12.92 9.69 8.54
CA ILE A 207 -12.79 8.26 8.23
C ILE A 207 -13.77 7.80 7.14
N PRO A 208 -15.07 8.17 7.16
CA PRO A 208 -15.99 7.83 6.08
C PRO A 208 -15.61 8.38 4.71
N MET A 209 -15.03 9.59 4.65
CA MET A 209 -14.52 10.17 3.40
C MET A 209 -13.25 9.45 2.94
N ARG A 210 -12.27 9.27 3.84
CA ARG A 210 -10.98 8.65 3.54
C ARG A 210 -11.10 7.20 3.08
N LYS A 211 -12.00 6.41 3.70
CA LYS A 211 -12.30 5.03 3.31
C LYS A 211 -13.28 4.92 2.13
N ALA A 212 -13.61 6.03 1.48
CA ALA A 212 -14.57 6.12 0.38
C ALA A 212 -15.96 5.48 0.68
N VAL A 213 -16.34 5.36 1.96
CA VAL A 213 -17.68 4.95 2.39
C VAL A 213 -18.69 6.03 1.98
N ARG A 214 -18.28 7.30 2.11
CA ARG A 214 -19.01 8.45 1.59
C ARG A 214 -18.26 9.02 0.39
N LYS A 215 -18.75 8.74 -0.81
CA LYS A 215 -18.19 9.26 -2.07
C LYS A 215 -18.79 10.61 -2.46
N GLY A 216 -17.97 11.50 -3.02
CA GLY A 216 -18.39 12.83 -3.45
C GLY A 216 -17.24 13.83 -3.59
N CYS A 217 -17.62 15.11 -3.67
CA CYS A 217 -16.70 16.24 -3.58
C CYS A 217 -17.07 17.06 -2.35
N PHE A 218 -16.11 17.23 -1.45
CA PHE A 218 -16.35 17.76 -0.12
C PHE A 218 -15.59 19.06 0.06
N ALA A 219 -16.28 20.07 0.58
CA ALA A 219 -15.62 21.26 1.09
C ALA A 219 -14.76 20.88 2.30
N VAL A 220 -13.50 21.26 2.25
CA VAL A 220 -12.51 21.00 3.31
C VAL A 220 -11.72 22.27 3.57
N PRO A 221 -11.28 22.52 4.81
CA PRO A 221 -10.49 23.72 5.11
C PRO A 221 -9.09 23.71 4.47
N MET A 222 -8.57 22.54 4.08
CA MET A 222 -7.23 22.42 3.49
C MET A 222 -7.11 21.19 2.58
N VAL A 223 -6.46 21.38 1.43
CA VAL A 223 -5.90 20.31 0.58
C VAL A 223 -4.44 20.63 0.28
N HIS A 224 -3.60 19.60 0.09
CA HIS A 224 -2.18 19.76 -0.18
C HIS A 224 -1.65 18.70 -1.15
N SER A 225 -0.35 18.77 -1.42
CA SER A 225 0.48 17.87 -2.23
C SER A 225 0.12 17.70 -3.70
N THR A 226 -1.15 17.46 -4.04
CA THR A 226 -1.62 17.53 -5.42
C THR A 226 -3.00 18.11 -5.50
N PHE A 227 -3.14 19.21 -6.26
CA PHE A 227 -4.42 19.87 -6.48
C PHE A 227 -4.41 20.74 -7.73
N LEU A 228 -5.61 21.07 -8.19
CA LEU A 228 -5.90 21.87 -9.37
C LEU A 228 -6.54 23.20 -8.95
N ILE A 229 -6.06 24.30 -9.53
CA ILE A 229 -6.64 25.63 -9.42
C ILE A 229 -7.22 26.04 -10.78
N ASP A 230 -8.49 26.48 -10.79
CA ASP A 230 -9.12 27.09 -11.97
C ASP A 230 -8.77 28.58 -12.03
N LEU A 231 -7.85 28.95 -12.92
CA LEU A 231 -7.34 30.32 -13.07
C LEU A 231 -8.30 31.25 -13.82
N ARG A 232 -9.36 30.72 -14.41
CA ARG A 232 -10.36 31.51 -15.15
C ARG A 232 -11.32 32.23 -14.21
N LYS A 233 -11.50 31.70 -12.99
CA LYS A 233 -12.34 32.27 -11.94
C LYS A 233 -11.66 33.49 -11.33
N GLU A 234 -12.42 34.56 -11.09
CA GLU A 234 -11.89 35.81 -10.57
C GLU A 234 -11.28 35.64 -9.16
N ALA A 235 -11.92 34.82 -8.32
CA ALA A 235 -11.46 34.55 -6.96
C ALA A 235 -10.04 33.95 -6.91
N SER A 236 -9.64 33.23 -7.97
CA SER A 236 -8.29 32.63 -8.06
C SER A 236 -7.17 33.67 -8.13
N ARG A 237 -7.46 34.93 -8.51
CA ARG A 237 -6.46 36.00 -8.64
C ARG A 237 -5.86 36.42 -7.31
N GLN A 238 -6.60 36.24 -6.21
CA GLN A 238 -6.18 36.61 -4.86
C GLN A 238 -5.40 35.48 -4.16
N LEU A 239 -5.32 34.29 -4.77
CA LEU A 239 -4.53 33.19 -4.23
C LEU A 239 -3.03 33.47 -4.39
N ALA A 240 -2.28 33.23 -3.32
CA ALA A 240 -0.83 33.34 -3.28
C ALA A 240 -0.22 32.27 -2.35
N PHE A 241 0.89 31.69 -2.78
CA PHE A 241 1.75 30.86 -1.92
C PHE A 241 2.73 31.72 -1.13
N HIS A 242 3.15 32.86 -1.70
CA HIS A 242 4.12 33.77 -1.09
C HIS A 242 3.94 35.20 -1.65
N PRO A 243 4.22 36.27 -0.87
CA PRO A 243 4.46 36.26 0.58
C PRO A 243 3.20 35.85 1.36
N PRO A 244 3.32 35.39 2.62
CA PRO A 244 2.17 35.18 3.49
C PRO A 244 1.30 36.44 3.56
N HIS A 245 -0.01 36.26 3.74
CA HIS A 245 -0.94 37.38 3.90
C HIS A 245 -0.48 38.29 5.07
N PRO A 246 -0.63 39.62 5.00
CA PRO A 246 -0.17 40.53 6.08
C PRO A 246 -0.76 40.25 7.47
N GLU A 247 -1.94 39.63 7.52
CA GLU A 247 -2.62 39.23 8.77
C GLU A 247 -2.27 37.79 9.22
N TYR A 248 -1.35 37.12 8.54
CA TYR A 248 -0.94 35.76 8.89
C TYR A 248 -0.21 35.71 10.23
N SER A 249 -0.66 34.83 11.12
CA SER A 249 -0.15 34.69 12.49
C SER A 249 -0.09 33.24 12.97
N TRP A 250 -0.27 32.28 12.05
CA TRP A 250 -0.26 30.85 12.35
C TRP A 250 1.15 30.25 12.19
N ALA A 251 1.27 28.92 12.36
CA ALA A 251 2.53 28.20 12.17
C ALA A 251 3.11 28.44 10.77
N PHE A 252 4.42 28.63 10.65
CA PHE A 252 5.04 28.90 9.35
C PHE A 252 5.27 27.59 8.59
N ASP A 253 4.27 27.21 7.80
CA ASP A 253 4.19 25.96 7.06
C ASP A 253 3.50 26.25 5.71
N ASP A 254 4.01 25.67 4.63
CA ASP A 254 3.60 26.00 3.27
C ASP A 254 2.13 25.64 2.97
N ILE A 255 1.62 24.55 3.55
CA ILE A 255 0.23 24.12 3.34
C ILE A 255 -0.74 24.94 4.20
N ILE A 256 -0.33 25.33 5.41
CA ILE A 256 -1.13 26.18 6.31
C ILE A 256 -1.19 27.62 5.77
N VAL A 257 -0.07 28.17 5.30
CA VAL A 257 -0.01 29.52 4.69
C VAL A 257 -0.91 29.60 3.46
N PHE A 258 -0.86 28.60 2.57
CA PHE A 258 -1.71 28.59 1.38
C PHE A 258 -3.21 28.44 1.73
N ALA A 259 -3.55 27.58 2.70
CA ALA A 259 -4.93 27.45 3.16
C ALA A 259 -5.46 28.77 3.76
N PHE A 260 -4.62 29.51 4.48
CA PHE A 260 -4.96 30.84 4.97
C PHE A 260 -5.14 31.84 3.82
N SER A 261 -4.28 31.83 2.80
CA SER A 261 -4.45 32.66 1.60
C SER A 261 -5.78 32.38 0.92
N ALA A 262 -6.14 31.10 0.71
CA ALA A 262 -7.43 30.72 0.15
C ALA A 262 -8.60 31.23 1.00
N ARG A 263 -8.50 31.11 2.33
CA ARG A 263 -9.50 31.63 3.26
C ARG A 263 -9.66 33.15 3.15
N MET A 264 -8.57 33.91 3.08
CA MET A 264 -8.61 35.38 2.97
C MET A 264 -9.12 35.85 1.60
N ALA A 265 -8.98 35.01 0.57
CA ALA A 265 -9.53 35.23 -0.75
C ALA A 265 -11.01 34.81 -0.88
N ASP A 266 -11.66 34.39 0.22
CA ASP A 266 -13.00 33.78 0.22
C ASP A 266 -13.11 32.59 -0.76
N VAL A 267 -12.03 31.81 -0.91
CA VAL A 267 -11.97 30.62 -1.78
C VAL A 267 -12.10 29.35 -0.96
N GLN A 268 -13.08 28.52 -1.29
CA GLN A 268 -13.25 27.21 -0.67
C GLN A 268 -12.38 26.16 -1.38
N MET A 269 -11.63 25.38 -0.58
CA MET A 269 -10.93 24.19 -1.07
C MET A 269 -11.85 22.97 -1.05
N PHE A 270 -11.67 22.06 -2.01
CA PHE A 270 -12.45 20.83 -2.14
C PHE A 270 -11.55 19.60 -2.30
N VAL A 271 -11.98 18.46 -1.76
CA VAL A 271 -11.40 17.14 -2.05
C VAL A 271 -12.42 16.25 -2.74
N CYS A 272 -12.02 15.54 -3.79
CA CYS A 272 -12.86 14.60 -4.54
C CYS A 272 -12.42 13.16 -4.29
N ASN A 273 -13.34 12.28 -3.89
CA ASN A 273 -13.08 10.84 -3.71
C ASN A 273 -14.11 9.97 -4.47
N LYS A 274 -14.71 10.51 -5.54
CA LYS A 274 -15.70 9.77 -6.35
C LYS A 274 -15.11 8.50 -6.96
N GLU A 275 -13.79 8.51 -7.21
CA GLU A 275 -13.01 7.42 -7.76
C GLU A 275 -11.64 7.35 -7.07
N THR A 276 -10.92 6.25 -7.28
CA THR A 276 -9.49 6.17 -6.93
C THR A 276 -8.70 6.96 -7.97
N TYR A 277 -8.00 7.99 -7.51
CA TYR A 277 -7.25 8.90 -8.37
C TYR A 277 -5.75 8.64 -8.38
N GLY A 278 -5.21 8.11 -7.28
CA GLY A 278 -3.79 7.94 -7.10
C GLY A 278 -3.42 7.66 -5.66
N TYR A 279 -2.11 7.61 -5.42
CA TYR A 279 -1.50 7.27 -4.14
C TYR A 279 -0.48 8.31 -3.71
N LEU A 280 -0.23 8.42 -2.40
CA LEU A 280 0.83 9.24 -1.81
C LEU A 280 1.56 8.51 -0.67
N PRO A 281 2.87 8.72 -0.49
CA PRO A 281 3.58 8.22 0.67
C PRO A 281 3.19 8.97 1.95
N VAL A 282 3.44 8.33 3.09
CA VAL A 282 3.32 8.97 4.40
C VAL A 282 4.60 9.75 4.69
N PRO A 283 4.52 11.02 5.15
CA PRO A 283 5.69 11.83 5.46
C PRO A 283 6.55 11.20 6.55
N LEU A 284 7.87 11.23 6.33
CA LEU A 284 8.86 10.75 7.28
C LEU A 284 9.21 11.80 8.34
N ARG A 285 9.91 11.35 9.40
CA ARG A 285 10.39 12.21 10.48
C ARG A 285 11.63 12.99 10.04
N SER A 286 11.93 14.07 10.76
CA SER A 286 13.03 14.99 10.42
C SER A 286 14.42 14.34 10.39
N HIS A 287 14.64 13.28 11.17
CA HIS A 287 15.91 12.55 11.25
C HIS A 287 16.04 11.40 10.23
N ASN A 288 15.00 11.13 9.44
CA ASN A 288 15.05 10.07 8.45
C ASN A 288 15.98 10.42 7.29
N THR A 289 16.56 9.37 6.71
CA THR A 289 17.51 9.44 5.59
C THR A 289 16.80 9.35 4.23
N LEU A 290 17.52 9.63 3.14
CA LEU A 290 17.01 9.40 1.79
C LEU A 290 16.75 7.92 1.50
N GLN A 291 17.50 7.01 2.12
CA GLN A 291 17.23 5.57 2.02
C GLN A 291 15.91 5.21 2.69
N ASP A 292 15.59 5.81 3.84
CA ASP A 292 14.30 5.56 4.50
C ASP A 292 13.14 6.06 3.63
N GLU A 293 13.33 7.16 2.91
CA GLU A 293 12.36 7.69 1.95
C GLU A 293 12.15 6.76 0.78
N ALA A 294 13.24 6.24 0.19
CA ALA A 294 13.18 5.26 -0.89
C ALA A 294 12.46 3.97 -0.46
N ASP A 295 12.80 3.42 0.72
CA ASP A 295 12.17 2.22 1.26
C ASP A 295 10.68 2.44 1.61
N SER A 296 10.32 3.64 2.11
CA SER A 296 8.94 4.02 2.41
C SER A 296 8.12 4.16 1.13
N PHE A 297 8.64 4.87 0.13
CA PHE A 297 8.00 5.04 -1.17
C PHE A 297 7.81 3.71 -1.90
N LEU A 298 8.77 2.79 -1.79
CA LEU A 298 8.67 1.45 -2.36
C LEU A 298 7.40 0.73 -1.87
N HIS A 299 7.03 0.90 -0.60
CA HIS A 299 5.78 0.32 -0.11
C HIS A 299 4.54 0.93 -0.78
N SER A 300 4.48 2.26 -0.93
CA SER A 300 3.40 2.93 -1.68
C SER A 300 3.30 2.41 -3.13
N LEU A 301 4.44 2.16 -3.77
CA LEU A 301 4.50 1.54 -5.11
C LEU A 301 3.96 0.10 -5.11
N LEU A 302 4.24 -0.69 -4.07
CA LEU A 302 3.68 -2.03 -3.92
C LEU A 302 2.16 -2.00 -3.70
N GLU A 303 1.63 -0.99 -2.99
CA GLU A 303 0.17 -0.79 -2.83
C GLU A 303 -0.51 -0.45 -4.16
N VAL A 304 0.13 0.37 -5.02
CA VAL A 304 -0.37 0.68 -6.37
C VAL A 304 -0.55 -0.59 -7.21
N ASN A 305 0.28 -1.60 -7.00
CA ASN A 305 0.25 -2.86 -7.75
C ASN A 305 -0.83 -3.87 -7.27
N GLY A 306 -1.78 -3.47 -6.41
CA GLY A 306 -2.96 -4.29 -6.05
C GLY A 306 -4.12 -4.20 -7.08
N GLU A 307 -5.22 -4.94 -7.03
CA GLU A 307 -5.52 -6.29 -6.54
C GLU A 307 -5.46 -7.34 -7.67
N TYR A 308 -5.22 -6.96 -8.95
CA TYR A 308 -5.33 -7.91 -10.07
C TYR A 308 -4.27 -7.78 -11.16
N HIS A 309 -3.68 -6.60 -11.40
CA HIS A 309 -2.68 -6.42 -12.46
C HIS A 309 -1.67 -5.33 -12.09
N PRO A 310 -0.35 -5.59 -12.20
CA PRO A 310 0.66 -4.56 -12.04
C PRO A 310 0.42 -3.42 -13.03
N LEU A 311 0.27 -2.19 -12.52
CA LEU A 311 0.21 -1.03 -13.38
C LEU A 311 1.64 -0.66 -13.78
N ASN A 312 1.99 -0.89 -15.05
CA ASN A 312 3.25 -0.39 -15.58
C ASN A 312 3.17 1.13 -15.74
N ILE A 313 3.50 1.82 -14.66
CA ILE A 313 3.53 3.29 -14.55
C ILE A 313 4.94 3.86 -14.66
N GLU A 314 5.96 3.02 -14.91
CA GLU A 314 7.30 3.53 -15.17
C GLU A 314 7.31 4.32 -16.49
N THR A 315 8.01 5.45 -16.47
CA THR A 315 8.31 6.21 -17.68
C THR A 315 9.15 5.39 -18.67
N GLY A 316 8.81 5.48 -19.95
CA GLY A 316 9.61 4.88 -21.03
C GLY A 316 10.89 5.67 -21.37
N PHE A 317 11.12 6.82 -20.73
CA PHE A 317 12.16 7.78 -21.12
C PHE A 317 13.30 7.92 -20.11
N THR A 318 13.27 7.23 -18.96
CA THR A 318 14.39 7.24 -18.00
C THR A 318 15.23 5.99 -18.10
N PHE A 319 16.51 6.15 -17.77
CA PHE A 319 17.40 5.04 -17.46
C PHE A 319 17.20 4.72 -15.98
N ALA A 320 16.11 4.03 -15.62
CA ALA A 320 16.07 3.41 -14.32
C ALA A 320 17.28 2.47 -14.22
N SER A 321 18.03 2.55 -13.11
CA SER A 321 19.12 1.61 -12.86
C SER A 321 18.55 0.19 -12.95
N LYS A 322 19.23 -0.69 -13.68
CA LYS A 322 18.79 -2.08 -13.77
C LYS A 322 18.87 -2.66 -12.37
N LYS A 323 17.71 -2.98 -11.80
CA LYS A 323 17.61 -3.65 -10.50
C LYS A 323 18.47 -4.90 -10.49
N GLN A 324 19.12 -5.17 -9.37
CA GLN A 324 20.02 -6.31 -9.16
C GLN A 324 19.46 -7.20 -8.06
N PRO A 325 18.48 -8.08 -8.38
CA PRO A 325 17.87 -8.92 -7.37
C PRO A 325 18.88 -9.87 -6.72
N ASP A 326 18.83 -9.97 -5.40
CA ASP A 326 19.63 -10.88 -4.59
C ASP A 326 18.73 -11.79 -3.74
N LYS A 327 19.34 -12.73 -3.01
CA LYS A 327 18.61 -13.65 -2.13
C LYS A 327 18.70 -13.26 -0.65
N MET A 328 19.06 -12.02 -0.32
CA MET A 328 19.14 -11.50 1.05
C MET A 328 20.01 -12.32 2.02
N GLY A 329 20.98 -13.08 1.50
CA GLY A 329 21.81 -14.00 2.30
C GLY A 329 21.29 -15.44 2.40
N PHE A 330 20.05 -15.71 1.96
CA PHE A 330 19.53 -17.07 1.85
C PHE A 330 20.14 -17.82 0.67
N ASP A 331 20.26 -19.14 0.78
CA ASP A 331 20.68 -20.01 -0.32
C ASP A 331 19.63 -20.04 -1.45
N GLU A 332 18.35 -19.98 -1.07
CA GLU A 332 17.22 -19.87 -1.97
C GLU A 332 16.05 -19.11 -1.34
N VAL A 333 15.37 -18.33 -2.17
CA VAL A 333 14.05 -17.77 -1.85
C VAL A 333 13.04 -18.47 -2.76
N PHE A 334 12.13 -19.24 -2.18
CA PHE A 334 11.09 -19.97 -2.88
C PHE A 334 9.78 -19.20 -2.85
N MET A 335 9.15 -19.05 -4.01
CA MET A 335 7.79 -18.54 -4.13
C MET A 335 6.85 -19.65 -4.63
N ILE A 336 5.93 -20.07 -3.77
CA ILE A 336 4.94 -21.10 -4.07
C ILE A 336 3.76 -20.45 -4.80
N ASN A 337 3.47 -20.92 -6.01
CA ASN A 337 2.37 -20.41 -6.82
C ASN A 337 1.73 -21.55 -7.62
N LEU A 338 0.40 -21.54 -7.69
CA LEU A 338 -0.34 -22.43 -8.59
C LEU A 338 -0.18 -21.94 -10.04
N GLU A 339 0.22 -22.82 -10.97
CA GLU A 339 0.49 -22.43 -12.36
C GLU A 339 -0.67 -21.72 -13.05
N ARG A 340 -1.92 -22.07 -12.69
CA ARG A 340 -3.13 -21.44 -13.22
C ARG A 340 -3.38 -20.02 -12.69
N ARG A 341 -2.72 -19.61 -11.60
CA ARG A 341 -2.84 -18.28 -10.97
C ARG A 341 -1.76 -17.34 -11.50
N THR A 342 -1.79 -17.08 -12.80
CA THR A 342 -0.84 -16.17 -13.46
C THR A 342 -1.00 -14.73 -12.96
N ASP A 343 -2.22 -14.34 -12.60
CA ASP A 343 -2.56 -13.07 -11.94
C ASP A 343 -1.73 -12.84 -10.67
N ARG A 344 -1.73 -13.80 -9.75
CA ARG A 344 -0.97 -13.72 -8.49
C ARG A 344 0.53 -13.80 -8.72
N ARG A 345 0.95 -14.67 -9.65
CA ARG A 345 2.36 -14.84 -10.01
C ARG A 345 2.97 -13.55 -10.53
N GLU A 346 2.32 -12.90 -11.49
CA GLU A 346 2.81 -11.65 -12.09
C GLU A 346 2.88 -10.52 -11.06
N ARG A 347 1.85 -10.39 -10.22
CA ARG A 347 1.84 -9.44 -9.10
C ARG A 347 3.00 -9.67 -8.13
N MET A 348 3.18 -10.91 -7.66
CA MET A 348 4.23 -11.24 -6.69
C MET A 348 5.63 -11.11 -7.28
N LEU A 349 5.86 -11.58 -8.51
CA LEU A 349 7.15 -11.41 -9.20
C LEU A 349 7.49 -9.94 -9.41
N ARG A 350 6.50 -9.10 -9.73
CA ARG A 350 6.72 -7.66 -9.80
C ARG A 350 7.10 -7.11 -8.44
N ALA A 351 6.36 -7.43 -7.38
CA ALA A 351 6.65 -6.97 -6.02
C ALA A 351 8.05 -7.38 -5.52
N LEU A 352 8.50 -8.59 -5.85
CA LEU A 352 9.85 -9.08 -5.54
C LEU A 352 10.91 -8.38 -6.38
N TYR A 353 10.67 -8.17 -7.69
CA TYR A 353 11.57 -7.39 -8.53
C TYR A 353 11.71 -5.95 -8.03
N GLU A 354 10.61 -5.32 -7.59
CA GLU A 354 10.64 -3.96 -7.07
C GLU A 354 11.50 -3.84 -5.80
N GLN A 355 11.50 -4.86 -4.96
CA GLN A 355 12.31 -4.97 -3.75
C GLN A 355 13.72 -5.55 -4.00
N GLU A 356 14.09 -5.84 -5.25
CA GLU A 356 15.35 -6.47 -5.62
C GLU A 356 15.56 -7.82 -4.90
N ILE A 357 14.51 -8.65 -4.89
CA ILE A 357 14.53 -10.00 -4.34
C ILE A 357 14.44 -11.01 -5.49
N ALA A 358 15.50 -11.81 -5.65
CA ALA A 358 15.52 -12.95 -6.54
C ALA A 358 14.79 -14.12 -5.89
N CYS A 359 13.93 -14.80 -6.65
CA CYS A 359 13.24 -16.00 -6.17
C CYS A 359 13.20 -17.11 -7.22
N LYS A 360 13.11 -18.35 -6.76
CA LYS A 360 12.70 -19.51 -7.55
C LYS A 360 11.20 -19.74 -7.37
N VAL A 361 10.45 -19.73 -8.47
CA VAL A 361 9.03 -20.12 -8.45
C VAL A 361 8.94 -21.65 -8.35
N ILE A 362 8.18 -22.13 -7.36
CA ILE A 362 7.82 -23.54 -7.20
C ILE A 362 6.38 -23.71 -7.68
N ALA A 363 6.19 -24.64 -8.62
CA ALA A 363 4.86 -25.02 -9.07
C ALA A 363 4.13 -25.71 -7.92
N ALA A 364 3.14 -25.01 -7.35
CA ALA A 364 2.30 -25.54 -6.30
C ALA A 364 1.45 -26.70 -6.83
N VAL A 365 1.20 -27.69 -5.98
CA VAL A 365 0.36 -28.83 -6.29
C VAL A 365 -1.10 -28.38 -6.33
N ASP A 366 -1.72 -28.52 -7.50
CA ASP A 366 -3.14 -28.25 -7.67
C ASP A 366 -3.97 -29.39 -7.09
N GLY A 367 -4.30 -29.27 -5.81
CA GLY A 367 -5.16 -30.23 -5.13
C GLY A 367 -6.49 -30.48 -5.84
N LYS A 368 -7.09 -29.47 -6.48
CA LYS A 368 -8.36 -29.62 -7.22
C LYS A 368 -8.21 -30.52 -8.45
N ALA A 369 -7.03 -30.57 -9.04
CA ALA A 369 -6.73 -31.43 -10.19
C ALA A 369 -6.37 -32.87 -9.80
N MET A 370 -6.06 -33.13 -8.53
CA MET A 370 -5.69 -34.47 -8.06
C MET A 370 -6.90 -35.40 -8.02
N ASN A 371 -6.71 -36.66 -8.44
CA ASN A 371 -7.69 -37.72 -8.29
C ASN A 371 -7.35 -38.68 -7.13
N VAL A 372 -8.35 -39.42 -6.66
CA VAL A 372 -8.21 -40.33 -5.50
C VAL A 372 -7.17 -41.43 -5.73
N SER A 373 -6.97 -41.88 -6.99
CA SER A 373 -5.96 -42.88 -7.31
C SER A 373 -4.53 -42.35 -7.15
N GLU A 374 -4.29 -41.09 -7.48
CA GLU A 374 -3.00 -40.43 -7.28
C GLU A 374 -2.67 -40.31 -5.78
N VAL A 375 -3.66 -39.89 -4.98
CA VAL A 375 -3.54 -39.80 -3.51
C VAL A 375 -3.15 -41.15 -2.91
N HIS A 376 -3.82 -42.24 -3.30
CA HIS A 376 -3.48 -43.59 -2.86
C HIS A 376 -2.10 -44.05 -3.33
N THR A 377 -1.72 -43.74 -4.58
CA THR A 377 -0.41 -44.11 -5.14
C THR A 377 0.74 -43.42 -4.40
N MET A 378 0.51 -42.20 -3.92
CA MET A 378 1.47 -41.45 -3.11
C MET A 378 1.55 -41.93 -1.65
N GLY A 379 0.73 -42.92 -1.25
CA GLY A 379 0.70 -43.44 0.12
C GLY A 379 0.18 -42.42 1.13
N ILE A 380 -0.68 -41.49 0.69
CA ILE A 380 -1.21 -40.43 1.53
C ILE A 380 -2.34 -40.98 2.39
N HIS A 381 -2.18 -40.86 3.70
CA HIS A 381 -3.18 -41.29 4.68
C HIS A 381 -3.45 -40.14 5.64
N MET A 382 -4.72 -39.74 5.77
CA MET A 382 -5.12 -38.72 6.72
C MET A 382 -4.88 -39.19 8.15
N LEU A 383 -4.47 -38.27 9.02
CA LEU A 383 -4.37 -38.53 10.45
C LEU A 383 -5.71 -39.06 10.98
N PRO A 384 -5.75 -40.25 11.61
CA PRO A 384 -6.99 -40.83 12.10
C PRO A 384 -7.70 -39.90 13.08
N GLY A 385 -8.99 -39.65 12.85
CA GLY A 385 -9.80 -38.79 13.72
C GLY A 385 -9.54 -37.28 13.55
N TYR A 386 -8.76 -36.87 12.55
CA TYR A 386 -8.59 -35.45 12.24
C TYR A 386 -9.93 -34.80 11.85
N SER A 387 -10.20 -33.68 12.51
CA SER A 387 -11.28 -32.75 12.21
C SER A 387 -10.76 -31.37 12.55
N ASP A 388 -10.92 -30.40 11.65
CA ASP A 388 -10.51 -29.00 11.86
C ASP A 388 -11.02 -28.52 13.24
N PRO A 389 -10.14 -28.11 14.17
CA PRO A 389 -10.51 -27.78 15.55
C PRO A 389 -11.54 -26.65 15.68
N TYR A 390 -11.65 -25.77 14.68
CA TYR A 390 -12.53 -24.60 14.71
C TYR A 390 -13.79 -24.79 13.85
N HIS A 391 -13.71 -25.57 12.77
CA HIS A 391 -14.81 -25.75 11.82
C HIS A 391 -15.44 -27.16 11.87
N GLY A 392 -14.79 -28.13 12.51
CA GLY A 392 -15.25 -29.51 12.60
C GLY A 392 -15.30 -30.24 11.25
N ARG A 393 -14.45 -29.86 10.29
CA ARG A 393 -14.47 -30.35 8.90
C ARG A 393 -13.25 -31.22 8.58
N PRO A 394 -13.37 -32.18 7.64
CA PRO A 394 -12.24 -32.97 7.16
C PRO A 394 -11.32 -32.15 6.23
N LEU A 395 -10.14 -32.69 5.97
CA LEU A 395 -9.15 -32.13 5.02
C LEU A 395 -9.77 -31.92 3.64
N THR A 396 -9.53 -30.77 3.03
CA THR A 396 -9.94 -30.47 1.66
C THR A 396 -8.82 -30.82 0.67
N LYS A 397 -9.18 -31.02 -0.60
CA LYS A 397 -8.19 -31.20 -1.67
C LYS A 397 -7.25 -30.01 -1.79
N GLY A 398 -7.78 -28.79 -1.65
CA GLY A 398 -6.97 -27.57 -1.69
C GLY A 398 -5.93 -27.52 -0.57
N GLU A 399 -6.31 -27.85 0.66
CA GLU A 399 -5.36 -27.97 1.80
C GLU A 399 -4.33 -29.08 1.58
N LEU A 400 -4.74 -30.21 1.00
CA LEU A 400 -3.80 -31.26 0.59
C LEU A 400 -2.78 -30.74 -0.43
N GLY A 401 -3.22 -30.00 -1.46
CA GLY A 401 -2.34 -29.37 -2.45
C GLY A 401 -1.37 -28.36 -1.82
N CYS A 402 -1.85 -27.53 -0.89
CA CYS A 402 -1.01 -26.62 -0.11
C CYS A 402 0.06 -27.39 0.68
N PHE A 403 -0.33 -28.43 1.43
CA PHE A 403 0.61 -29.28 2.18
C PHE A 403 1.69 -29.88 1.28
N LEU A 404 1.29 -30.49 0.16
CA LEU A 404 2.22 -31.12 -0.78
C LEU A 404 3.19 -30.11 -1.41
N SER A 405 2.74 -28.86 -1.61
CA SER A 405 3.60 -27.78 -2.14
C SER A 405 4.73 -27.43 -1.17
N HIS A 406 4.42 -27.29 0.13
CA HIS A 406 5.45 -27.09 1.16
C HIS A 406 6.32 -28.33 1.35
N TYR A 407 5.73 -29.52 1.38
CA TYR A 407 6.47 -30.79 1.47
C TYR A 407 7.51 -30.94 0.35
N ASN A 408 7.12 -30.65 -0.90
CA ASN A 408 8.04 -30.69 -2.03
C ASN A 408 9.16 -29.64 -1.90
N THR A 409 8.85 -28.47 -1.34
CA THR A 409 9.85 -27.43 -1.06
C THR A 409 10.86 -27.91 0.00
N TRP A 410 10.41 -28.51 1.11
CA TRP A 410 11.30 -29.08 2.13
C TRP A 410 12.17 -30.20 1.57
N LYS A 411 11.59 -31.07 0.73
CA LYS A 411 12.32 -32.12 0.03
C LYS A 411 13.42 -31.55 -0.84
N GLU A 412 13.12 -30.51 -1.62
CA GLU A 412 14.12 -29.84 -2.45
C GLU A 412 15.25 -29.21 -1.60
N ILE A 413 14.91 -28.55 -0.50
CA ILE A 413 15.88 -27.96 0.45
C ILE A 413 16.86 -29.04 0.95
N VAL A 414 16.34 -30.20 1.36
CA VAL A 414 17.16 -31.31 1.85
C VAL A 414 17.98 -31.95 0.73
N GLU A 415 17.40 -32.19 -0.44
CA GLU A 415 18.10 -32.79 -1.58
C GLU A 415 19.26 -31.93 -2.10
N ARG A 416 19.07 -30.61 -2.09
CA ARG A 416 20.11 -29.63 -2.47
C ARG A 416 21.05 -29.29 -1.32
N GLY A 417 20.71 -29.69 -0.09
CA GLY A 417 21.47 -29.38 1.12
C GLY A 417 21.56 -27.87 1.40
N LEU A 418 20.48 -27.12 1.23
CA LEU A 418 20.44 -25.66 1.41
C LEU A 418 20.41 -25.30 2.91
N PRO A 419 21.47 -24.68 3.48
CA PRO A 419 21.51 -24.31 4.90
C PRO A 419 20.33 -23.47 5.37
N THR A 420 19.98 -22.41 4.64
CA THR A 420 18.85 -21.54 4.99
C THR A 420 18.04 -21.19 3.75
N SER A 421 16.72 -21.13 3.90
CA SER A 421 15.82 -20.77 2.80
C SER A 421 14.64 -19.96 3.28
N LEU A 422 14.20 -19.02 2.45
CA LEU A 422 12.96 -18.28 2.64
C LEU A 422 11.87 -18.90 1.77
N VAL A 423 10.70 -19.20 2.33
CA VAL A 423 9.53 -19.71 1.61
C VAL A 423 8.41 -18.69 1.75
N ILE A 424 7.82 -18.28 0.63
CA ILE A 424 6.70 -17.34 0.57
C ILE A 424 5.60 -17.84 -0.38
N GLU A 425 4.35 -17.52 -0.05
CA GLU A 425 3.18 -17.75 -0.90
C GLU A 425 2.91 -16.54 -1.84
N ASP A 426 2.04 -16.73 -2.83
CA ASP A 426 1.76 -15.76 -3.89
C ASP A 426 0.71 -14.69 -3.54
N ASP A 427 0.04 -14.82 -2.39
CA ASP A 427 -1.10 -13.98 -1.99
C ASP A 427 -0.87 -13.15 -0.73
N LEU A 428 0.40 -12.83 -0.46
CA LEU A 428 0.82 -11.88 0.57
C LEU A 428 1.08 -10.44 0.05
N ARG A 429 1.19 -9.51 0.99
CA ARG A 429 1.72 -8.15 0.85
C ARG A 429 2.86 -7.94 1.84
N PHE A 430 3.83 -7.10 1.47
CA PHE A 430 5.01 -6.80 2.28
C PHE A 430 4.80 -5.55 3.13
N GLU A 431 5.29 -5.57 4.37
CA GLU A 431 5.34 -4.36 5.21
C GLU A 431 6.42 -3.37 4.74
N VAL A 432 6.32 -2.13 5.21
CA VAL A 432 7.34 -1.12 5.00
C VAL A 432 8.68 -1.61 5.56
N PHE A 433 9.76 -1.31 4.85
CA PHE A 433 11.13 -1.72 5.19
C PHE A 433 11.35 -3.25 5.23
N PHE A 434 10.49 -4.07 4.59
CA PHE A 434 10.55 -5.54 4.63
C PHE A 434 11.96 -6.12 4.49
N LYS A 435 12.65 -5.85 3.36
CA LYS A 435 13.97 -6.43 3.06
C LYS A 435 15.00 -6.09 4.15
N ARG A 436 15.06 -4.81 4.56
CA ARG A 436 15.98 -4.33 5.60
C ARG A 436 15.65 -4.91 6.97
N ARG A 437 14.37 -4.99 7.35
CA ARG A 437 13.92 -5.59 8.62
C ARG A 437 14.24 -7.09 8.68
N LEU A 438 14.02 -7.82 7.58
CA LEU A 438 14.34 -9.23 7.49
C LEU A 438 15.85 -9.49 7.59
N MET A 439 16.66 -8.71 6.86
CA MET A 439 18.12 -8.84 6.89
C MET A 439 18.70 -8.51 8.27
N ASN A 440 18.20 -7.47 8.94
CA ASN A 440 18.62 -7.14 10.31
C ASN A 440 18.27 -8.27 11.29
N LEU A 441 17.04 -8.80 11.20
CA LEU A 441 16.63 -9.94 12.03
C LEU A 441 17.56 -11.14 11.83
N MET A 442 17.90 -11.46 10.58
CA MET A 442 18.79 -12.58 10.28
C MET A 442 20.22 -12.36 10.76
N SER A 443 20.74 -11.12 10.70
CA SER A 443 22.04 -10.78 11.28
C SER A 443 22.06 -11.03 12.79
N GLU A 444 21.02 -10.56 13.51
CA GLU A 444 20.95 -10.75 14.97
C GLU A 444 20.79 -12.23 15.37
N VAL A 445 20.01 -12.99 14.59
CA VAL A 445 19.86 -14.45 14.77
C VAL A 445 21.21 -15.16 14.61
N GLU A 446 22.02 -14.76 13.63
CA GLU A 446 23.35 -15.31 13.39
C GLU A 446 24.35 -14.88 14.49
N ASP A 447 24.37 -13.59 14.84
CA ASP A 447 25.28 -13.01 15.84
C ASP A 447 25.07 -13.62 17.24
N GLU A 448 23.82 -13.86 17.64
CA GLU A 448 23.49 -14.52 18.91
C GLU A 448 23.63 -16.06 18.84
N GLY A 449 23.88 -16.62 17.66
CA GLY A 449 24.01 -18.07 17.46
C GLY A 449 22.74 -18.83 17.85
N LEU A 450 21.56 -18.25 17.57
CA LEU A 450 20.29 -18.85 17.94
C LEU A 450 20.09 -20.17 17.17
N ASP A 451 19.78 -21.23 17.90
CA ASP A 451 19.45 -22.53 17.31
C ASP A 451 17.95 -22.55 16.93
N TRP A 452 17.66 -22.41 15.64
CA TRP A 452 16.31 -22.30 15.08
C TRP A 452 16.08 -23.28 13.92
N ASP A 453 14.84 -23.74 13.78
CA ASP A 453 14.42 -24.58 12.66
C ASP A 453 13.47 -23.85 11.70
N LEU A 454 12.57 -23.04 12.25
CA LEU A 454 11.56 -22.30 11.49
C LEU A 454 11.32 -20.92 12.12
N ILE A 455 11.28 -19.86 11.31
CA ILE A 455 10.89 -18.52 11.76
C ILE A 455 9.77 -18.00 10.86
N TYR A 456 8.57 -17.82 11.40
CA TYR A 456 7.46 -17.21 10.67
C TYR A 456 7.73 -15.73 10.39
N ILE A 457 7.45 -15.30 9.17
CA ILE A 457 7.43 -13.87 8.79
C ILE A 457 6.02 -13.38 8.46
N GLY A 458 5.10 -14.31 8.19
CA GLY A 458 3.68 -14.06 8.01
C GLY A 458 2.86 -15.28 8.42
N ARG A 459 1.98 -15.10 9.40
CA ARG A 459 1.07 -16.12 9.94
C ARG A 459 -0.14 -15.46 10.57
N LYS A 460 -1.15 -16.25 10.92
CA LYS A 460 -2.22 -15.88 11.84
C LYS A 460 -1.93 -16.45 13.22
N ARG A 461 -1.67 -15.58 14.17
CA ARG A 461 -1.60 -15.95 15.59
C ARG A 461 -3.00 -16.31 16.09
N MET A 462 -3.16 -17.52 16.63
CA MET A 462 -4.45 -18.01 17.11
C MET A 462 -4.68 -17.73 18.61
N GLN A 463 -3.60 -17.57 19.38
CA GLN A 463 -3.65 -17.21 20.80
C GLN A 463 -3.38 -15.72 21.00
N VAL A 464 -4.41 -14.94 21.32
CA VAL A 464 -4.29 -13.47 21.51
C VAL A 464 -4.40 -13.01 22.96
N ASP A 465 -4.85 -13.86 23.90
CA ASP A 465 -5.10 -13.42 25.28
C ASP A 465 -3.84 -13.13 26.09
N HIS A 466 -2.69 -13.65 25.68
CA HIS A 466 -1.42 -13.45 26.38
C HIS A 466 -0.27 -13.29 25.39
N PRO A 467 0.71 -12.42 25.67
CA PRO A 467 1.85 -12.18 24.79
C PRO A 467 2.70 -13.44 24.59
N GLU A 468 3.27 -13.57 23.39
CA GLU A 468 4.28 -14.59 23.11
C GLU A 468 5.62 -14.17 23.72
N LYS A 469 6.42 -15.15 24.12
CA LYS A 469 7.67 -14.92 24.82
C LYS A 469 8.73 -14.37 23.88
N ALA A 470 9.26 -13.19 24.18
CA ALA A 470 10.38 -12.60 23.44
C ALA A 470 11.66 -13.44 23.56
N VAL A 471 12.42 -13.50 22.47
CA VAL A 471 13.74 -14.12 22.44
C VAL A 471 14.75 -13.13 23.02
N PRO A 472 15.51 -13.48 24.07
CA PRO A 472 16.52 -12.58 24.63
C PRO A 472 17.56 -12.18 23.57
N ASN A 473 17.97 -10.92 23.59
CA ASN A 473 19.00 -10.31 22.74
C ASN A 473 18.72 -10.27 21.22
N VAL A 474 17.63 -10.87 20.74
CA VAL A 474 17.21 -10.76 19.35
C VAL A 474 15.97 -9.88 19.27
N HIS A 475 16.10 -8.73 18.61
CA HIS A 475 15.03 -7.76 18.43
C HIS A 475 13.94 -8.36 17.53
N ASN A 476 12.70 -7.96 17.78
CA ASN A 476 11.55 -8.35 16.95
C ASN A 476 11.34 -9.86 16.75
N LEU A 477 11.75 -10.70 17.71
CA LEU A 477 11.60 -12.14 17.63
C LEU A 477 10.93 -12.72 18.88
N VAL A 478 9.96 -13.61 18.67
CA VAL A 478 9.27 -14.34 19.75
C VAL A 478 9.26 -15.84 19.49
N GLU A 479 9.14 -16.64 20.56
CA GLU A 479 8.81 -18.07 20.48
C GLU A 479 7.40 -18.21 19.89
N ALA A 480 7.25 -18.96 18.79
CA ALA A 480 5.97 -19.10 18.12
C ALA A 480 5.00 -19.96 18.94
N ASP A 481 3.76 -19.50 19.07
CA ASP A 481 2.67 -20.30 19.63
C ASP A 481 1.78 -20.89 18.52
N TYR A 482 0.59 -21.37 18.88
CA TYR A 482 -0.36 -21.93 17.94
C TYR A 482 -0.71 -20.92 16.83
N SER A 483 -0.49 -21.35 15.59
CA SER A 483 -0.45 -20.48 14.43
C SER A 483 -1.18 -21.12 13.26
N TYR A 484 -1.96 -20.32 12.56
CA TYR A 484 -2.55 -20.63 11.26
C TYR A 484 -1.84 -19.89 10.14
N TRP A 485 -2.08 -20.32 8.90
CA TRP A 485 -1.49 -19.77 7.67
C TRP A 485 0.03 -19.96 7.55
N THR A 486 0.46 -20.18 6.31
CA THR A 486 1.88 -20.37 5.93
C THR A 486 2.34 -19.32 4.92
N LEU A 487 1.81 -18.09 5.02
CA LEU A 487 2.08 -16.98 4.09
C LEU A 487 3.56 -16.80 3.79
N GLY A 488 4.40 -16.87 4.84
CA GLY A 488 5.84 -16.94 4.65
C GLY A 488 6.60 -17.32 5.91
N TYR A 489 7.68 -18.06 5.73
CA TYR A 489 8.59 -18.45 6.80
C TYR A 489 10.01 -18.70 6.28
N MET A 490 10.98 -18.54 7.17
CA MET A 490 12.34 -18.99 6.97
C MET A 490 12.47 -20.41 7.55
N ILE A 491 13.28 -21.25 6.92
CA ILE A 491 13.52 -22.62 7.36
C ILE A 491 15.00 -22.98 7.22
N SER A 492 15.54 -23.65 8.24
CA SER A 492 16.89 -24.20 8.20
C SER A 492 16.90 -25.60 7.57
N LEU A 493 18.05 -26.05 7.07
CA LEU A 493 18.23 -27.42 6.58
C LEU A 493 17.83 -28.45 7.66
N GLN A 494 18.16 -28.17 8.92
CA GLN A 494 17.80 -29.02 10.05
C GLN A 494 16.28 -29.08 10.23
N GLY A 495 15.60 -27.94 10.17
CA GLY A 495 14.14 -27.86 10.25
C GLY A 495 13.47 -28.67 9.15
N ALA A 496 13.90 -28.50 7.89
CA ALA A 496 13.38 -29.27 6.76
C ALA A 496 13.57 -30.78 6.95
N ASN A 497 14.74 -31.22 7.43
CA ASN A 497 14.99 -32.62 7.75
C ASN A 497 14.05 -33.16 8.85
N LYS A 498 13.83 -32.40 9.93
CA LYS A 498 12.91 -32.78 11.02
C LYS A 498 11.48 -32.97 10.50
N LEU A 499 10.99 -32.04 9.68
CA LEU A 499 9.64 -32.11 9.11
C LEU A 499 9.46 -33.33 8.19
N LEU A 500 10.45 -33.65 7.36
CA LEU A 500 10.39 -34.83 6.49
C LEU A 500 10.50 -36.15 7.27
N LYS A 501 11.35 -36.19 8.31
CA LYS A 501 11.56 -37.37 9.17
C LYS A 501 10.30 -37.77 9.94
N ALA A 502 9.36 -36.85 10.14
CA ALA A 502 8.05 -37.13 10.74
C ALA A 502 7.13 -38.00 9.85
N GLU A 503 7.55 -38.31 8.61
CA GLU A 503 6.79 -39.05 7.60
C GLU A 503 5.35 -38.52 7.42
N PRO A 504 5.16 -37.21 7.22
CA PRO A 504 3.85 -36.58 7.34
C PRO A 504 2.82 -37.07 6.32
N LEU A 505 3.25 -37.61 5.18
CA LEU A 505 2.33 -38.16 4.17
C LEU A 505 1.51 -39.34 4.71
N LYS A 506 2.03 -40.10 5.67
CA LYS A 506 1.31 -41.22 6.30
C LYS A 506 0.28 -40.77 7.34
N LYS A 507 0.28 -39.49 7.71
CA LYS A 507 -0.54 -38.90 8.79
C LYS A 507 -0.90 -37.45 8.44
N ILE A 508 -1.44 -37.23 7.26
CA ILE A 508 -1.64 -35.88 6.72
C ILE A 508 -2.77 -35.13 7.41
N LEU A 509 -2.54 -33.84 7.57
CA LEU A 509 -3.45 -32.80 8.03
C LEU A 509 -2.98 -31.47 7.39
N PRO A 510 -3.73 -30.36 7.48
CA PRO A 510 -3.29 -29.07 6.92
C PRO A 510 -1.90 -28.67 7.43
N VAL A 511 -1.13 -27.99 6.59
CA VAL A 511 0.27 -27.65 6.90
C VAL A 511 0.40 -26.77 8.13
N ASP A 512 -0.56 -25.87 8.30
CA ASP A 512 -0.66 -24.94 9.42
C ASP A 512 -1.21 -25.59 10.71
N GLU A 513 -1.66 -26.84 10.64
CA GLU A 513 -1.90 -27.68 11.83
C GLU A 513 -0.69 -28.59 12.11
N PHE A 514 0.00 -29.04 11.06
CA PHE A 514 1.16 -29.93 11.18
C PHE A 514 2.35 -29.21 11.80
N LEU A 515 2.67 -28.00 11.36
CA LEU A 515 3.79 -27.24 11.91
C LEU A 515 3.65 -27.06 13.44
N PRO A 516 2.53 -26.55 14.00
CA PRO A 516 2.33 -26.46 15.46
C PRO A 516 2.48 -27.77 16.23
N ILE A 517 2.08 -28.90 15.65
CA ILE A 517 2.33 -30.21 16.27
C ILE A 517 3.83 -30.43 16.44
N MET A 518 4.61 -30.17 15.38
CA MET A 518 6.05 -30.43 15.37
C MET A 518 6.85 -29.59 16.38
N TYR A 519 6.30 -28.46 16.87
CA TYR A 519 6.89 -27.63 17.93
C TYR A 519 6.09 -27.61 19.25
N ASN A 520 5.22 -28.62 19.48
CA ASN A 520 4.43 -28.81 20.72
C ASN A 520 3.52 -27.63 21.12
N LYS A 521 2.92 -26.94 20.15
CA LYS A 521 1.97 -25.83 20.40
C LYS A 521 0.58 -26.07 19.83
N HIS A 522 0.25 -27.30 19.46
CA HIS A 522 -1.08 -27.63 18.96
C HIS A 522 -2.07 -27.85 20.14
N PRO A 523 -3.31 -27.33 20.09
CA PRO A 523 -4.25 -27.41 21.22
C PRO A 523 -4.84 -28.80 21.44
N VAL A 524 -4.85 -29.66 20.42
CA VAL A 524 -5.39 -31.03 20.50
C VAL A 524 -4.26 -32.04 20.75
N SER A 525 -4.22 -32.61 21.96
CA SER A 525 -3.21 -33.60 22.37
C SER A 525 -3.24 -34.88 21.54
N ASP A 526 -4.42 -35.39 21.20
CA ASP A 526 -4.59 -36.62 20.40
C ASP A 526 -3.85 -36.55 19.06
N TYR A 527 -3.77 -35.36 18.45
CA TYR A 527 -3.06 -35.15 17.19
C TYR A 527 -1.55 -35.14 17.41
N MET A 528 -1.09 -34.50 18.49
CA MET A 528 0.32 -34.48 18.85
C MET A 528 0.86 -35.87 19.18
N GLU A 529 0.08 -36.71 19.86
CA GLU A 529 0.46 -38.08 20.22
C GLU A 529 0.76 -38.97 19.02
N GLN A 530 0.25 -38.62 17.82
CA GLN A 530 0.57 -39.34 16.59
C GLN A 530 2.01 -39.10 16.09
N PHE A 531 2.72 -38.10 16.59
CA PHE A 531 4.08 -37.76 16.17
C PHE A 531 5.02 -37.86 17.36
N GLU A 532 5.83 -38.91 17.47
CA GLU A 532 6.66 -39.14 18.67
C GLU A 532 7.76 -38.07 18.86
N THR A 533 8.41 -37.67 17.76
CA THR A 533 9.47 -36.64 17.78
C THR A 533 8.89 -35.31 17.33
N ARG A 534 8.83 -34.34 18.25
CA ARG A 534 8.28 -32.98 18.04
C ARG A 534 9.25 -31.94 18.61
N ASP A 535 10.45 -31.89 18.04
CA ASP A 535 11.58 -31.09 18.51
C ASP A 535 11.91 -29.92 17.56
N LEU A 536 10.94 -29.48 16.77
CA LEU A 536 11.08 -28.30 15.91
C LEU A 536 11.13 -27.03 16.77
N LYS A 537 12.14 -26.20 16.53
CA LYS A 537 12.33 -24.90 17.20
C LYS A 537 11.75 -23.80 16.33
N ALA A 538 10.52 -23.40 16.66
CA ALA A 538 9.76 -22.42 15.90
C ALA A 538 9.72 -21.04 16.59
N PHE A 539 10.02 -20.00 15.82
CA PHE A 539 9.94 -18.61 16.23
C PHE A 539 9.09 -17.80 15.24
N SER A 540 8.82 -16.54 15.55
CA SER A 540 8.09 -15.62 14.68
C SER A 540 8.68 -14.23 14.78
N ALA A 541 8.80 -13.54 13.64
CA ALA A 541 9.00 -12.10 13.61
C ALA A 541 7.82 -11.39 14.29
N GLU A 542 8.10 -10.33 15.04
CA GLU A 542 7.14 -9.52 15.78
C GLU A 542 7.55 -8.04 15.74
N PRO A 543 6.83 -7.16 15.03
CA PRO A 543 5.64 -7.46 14.26
C PRO A 543 5.97 -8.25 12.98
N LEU A 544 4.96 -8.95 12.46
CA LEU A 544 5.06 -9.68 11.20
C LEU A 544 5.56 -8.78 10.05
N LEU A 545 6.23 -9.41 9.09
CA LEU A 545 6.86 -8.73 7.95
C LEU A 545 6.00 -8.81 6.69
N VAL A 546 5.08 -9.77 6.64
CA VAL A 546 4.12 -9.95 5.55
C VAL A 546 2.72 -10.28 6.08
N TYR A 547 1.72 -9.84 5.34
CA TYR A 547 0.29 -10.00 5.65
C TYR A 547 -0.46 -10.53 4.42
N PRO A 548 -1.66 -11.12 4.56
CA PRO A 548 -2.44 -11.53 3.40
C PRO A 548 -2.89 -10.31 2.60
N THR A 549 -3.02 -10.47 1.28
CA THR A 549 -3.59 -9.42 0.41
C THR A 549 -5.06 -9.15 0.74
N HIS A 550 -5.82 -10.20 1.06
CA HIS A 550 -7.24 -10.15 1.39
C HIS A 550 -7.52 -11.04 2.58
N TYR A 551 -8.40 -10.60 3.47
CA TYR A 551 -8.92 -11.40 4.57
C TYR A 551 -10.20 -12.11 4.17
N THR A 552 -10.54 -13.17 4.91
CA THR A 552 -11.77 -13.92 4.67
C THR A 552 -12.98 -13.00 4.82
N GLY A 553 -13.76 -12.86 3.75
CA GLY A 553 -14.94 -11.99 3.71
C GLY A 553 -14.72 -10.65 3.02
N ASP A 554 -13.48 -10.27 2.71
CA ASP A 554 -13.19 -9.07 1.92
C ASP A 554 -13.74 -9.21 0.49
N PRO A 555 -14.20 -8.10 -0.13
CA PRO A 555 -14.46 -8.07 -1.57
C PRO A 555 -13.21 -8.57 -2.33
N GLY A 556 -13.38 -9.48 -3.29
CA GLY A 556 -12.24 -10.03 -4.04
C GLY A 556 -11.51 -11.21 -3.40
N TYR A 557 -11.78 -11.56 -2.13
CA TYR A 557 -11.18 -12.74 -1.50
C TYR A 557 -11.56 -14.02 -2.26
N ILE A 558 -10.56 -14.80 -2.69
CA ILE A 558 -10.71 -16.12 -3.30
C ILE A 558 -9.73 -17.08 -2.60
N SER A 559 -10.25 -18.13 -1.96
CA SER A 559 -9.43 -19.17 -1.34
C SER A 559 -9.33 -20.39 -2.25
N ASP A 560 -8.12 -20.75 -2.68
CA ASP A 560 -7.87 -21.97 -3.46
C ASP A 560 -7.75 -23.22 -2.56
N THR A 561 -7.57 -23.04 -1.25
CA THR A 561 -7.49 -24.11 -0.25
C THR A 561 -8.87 -24.52 0.26
N GLU A 562 -9.69 -23.56 0.69
CA GLU A 562 -10.94 -23.82 1.41
C GLU A 562 -12.15 -24.16 0.49
N THR A 563 -12.12 -23.77 -0.79
CA THR A 563 -13.28 -23.85 -1.72
C THR A 563 -13.26 -25.06 -2.69
N SER A 564 -12.84 -26.23 -2.23
CA SER A 564 -12.65 -27.42 -3.09
C SER A 564 -13.66 -28.56 -2.83
N THR A 565 -13.19 -29.81 -2.79
CA THR A 565 -13.96 -30.99 -2.36
C THR A 565 -13.22 -31.64 -1.19
N VAL A 566 -13.86 -32.58 -0.51
CA VAL A 566 -13.17 -33.40 0.50
C VAL A 566 -12.03 -34.19 -0.19
N TRP A 567 -10.90 -34.32 0.49
CA TRP A 567 -9.64 -34.83 -0.05
C TRP A 567 -9.75 -36.23 -0.71
N ASP A 568 -10.59 -37.12 -0.18
CA ASP A 568 -10.79 -38.50 -0.62
C ASP A 568 -12.14 -38.75 -1.32
N ASN A 569 -12.96 -37.70 -1.50
CA ASN A 569 -14.30 -37.86 -2.03
C ASN A 569 -14.74 -36.70 -2.94
N ASP A 570 -14.62 -36.94 -4.24
CA ASP A 570 -14.96 -36.00 -5.32
C ASP A 570 -16.44 -35.59 -5.35
N LYS A 571 -17.32 -36.33 -4.66
CA LYS A 571 -18.78 -36.08 -4.67
C LYS A 571 -19.22 -35.08 -3.61
N VAL A 572 -18.36 -34.73 -2.65
CA VAL A 572 -18.69 -33.81 -1.55
C VAL A 572 -17.99 -32.48 -1.80
N ARG A 573 -18.76 -31.50 -2.29
CA ARG A 573 -18.29 -30.11 -2.45
C ARG A 573 -18.16 -29.43 -1.09
N THR A 574 -17.08 -28.69 -0.91
CA THR A 574 -16.81 -27.90 0.30
C THR A 574 -17.04 -26.42 0.03
N ASP A 575 -18.19 -26.09 -0.58
CA ASP A 575 -18.63 -24.71 -0.83
C ASP A 575 -19.17 -24.11 0.47
N TRP A 576 -18.33 -24.15 1.51
CA TRP A 576 -18.63 -23.69 2.86
C TRP A 576 -18.57 -22.16 2.88
N ASP A 577 -19.53 -21.55 2.20
CA ASP A 577 -19.56 -20.12 1.94
C ASP A 577 -20.00 -19.35 3.20
N ARG A 578 -19.02 -18.67 3.81
CA ARG A 578 -18.97 -17.29 4.39
C ARG A 578 -20.05 -16.76 5.34
N ALA A 579 -21.27 -17.28 5.37
CA ALA A 579 -22.37 -16.66 6.13
C ALA A 579 -22.43 -17.05 7.63
N ARG A 580 -21.65 -18.05 8.06
CA ARG A 580 -21.69 -18.60 9.43
C ARG A 580 -20.34 -18.89 10.09
N SER A 581 -19.21 -18.58 9.47
CA SER A 581 -17.91 -18.76 10.15
C SER A 581 -17.69 -17.63 11.16
N GLY A 582 -17.47 -17.95 12.44
CA GLY A 582 -17.04 -16.98 13.46
C GLY A 582 -15.77 -16.19 13.06
N LYS A 583 -15.01 -16.69 12.07
CA LYS A 583 -13.88 -16.02 11.41
C LYS A 583 -14.14 -14.54 11.09
N THR A 584 -15.30 -14.15 10.57
CA THR A 584 -15.50 -12.78 10.05
C THR A 584 -15.53 -11.69 11.13
N ARG A 585 -15.84 -12.03 12.39
CA ARG A 585 -15.83 -11.08 13.51
C ARG A 585 -14.48 -11.04 14.24
N GLU A 586 -13.88 -12.19 14.51
CA GLU A 586 -12.59 -12.28 15.21
C GLU A 586 -11.41 -11.80 14.34
N GLN A 587 -11.47 -12.01 13.02
CA GLN A 587 -10.36 -11.71 12.11
C GLN A 587 -10.13 -10.20 11.90
N ALA A 588 -11.13 -9.36 12.13
CA ALA A 588 -11.00 -7.90 12.09
C ALA A 588 -10.42 -7.32 13.40
N GLU A 589 -10.67 -7.95 14.55
CA GLU A 589 -10.24 -7.48 15.87
C GLU A 589 -8.75 -7.84 16.14
N ILE A 590 -8.28 -9.00 15.66
CA ILE A 590 -6.92 -9.51 15.90
C ILE A 590 -5.80 -8.64 15.29
N SER A 591 -6.07 -7.87 14.21
CA SER A 591 -5.01 -7.10 13.52
C SER A 591 -4.42 -5.95 14.35
N THR A 592 -5.14 -5.48 15.37
CA THR A 592 -4.76 -4.31 16.19
C THR A 592 -4.26 -4.65 17.59
N GLU A 593 -4.59 -5.83 18.14
CA GLU A 593 -4.35 -6.14 19.55
C GLU A 593 -3.17 -7.11 19.80
N ALA A 594 -2.63 -7.77 18.78
CA ALA A 594 -1.67 -8.87 18.93
C ALA A 594 -0.18 -8.46 19.03
N GLN A 595 0.15 -7.28 19.57
CA GLN A 595 1.54 -6.82 19.69
C GLN A 595 2.13 -7.13 21.08
N ASN A 596 3.33 -7.72 21.11
CA ASN A 596 4.04 -7.99 22.36
C ASN A 596 4.87 -6.75 22.78
N SER A 597 4.58 -6.18 23.96
CA SER A 597 5.24 -4.96 24.48
C SER A 597 6.71 -5.15 24.84
N ASP A 598 7.09 -6.38 25.20
CA ASP A 598 8.39 -6.69 25.79
C ASP A 598 9.47 -7.00 24.73
N VAL A 599 9.09 -6.91 23.45
CA VAL A 599 9.99 -7.13 22.32
C VAL A 599 10.79 -5.86 22.06
N LEU A 600 12.12 -5.98 22.03
CA LEU A 600 13.00 -4.88 21.67
C LEU A 600 12.73 -4.52 20.20
N GLN A 601 12.32 -3.28 19.95
CA GLN A 601 12.02 -2.78 18.61
C GLN A 601 13.27 -2.20 17.97
N SER A 602 13.47 -2.49 16.68
CA SER A 602 14.50 -1.78 15.91
C SER A 602 14.07 -0.33 15.67
N ALA A 603 15.04 0.57 15.44
CA ALA A 603 14.75 1.96 15.09
C ALA A 603 13.82 2.06 13.86
N LEU A 604 13.88 1.08 12.95
CA LEU A 604 13.04 0.98 11.76
C LEU A 604 11.56 0.71 12.10
N ASP A 605 11.28 -0.05 13.16
CA ASP A 605 9.89 -0.35 13.57
C ASP A 605 9.19 0.86 14.20
N SER A 606 9.95 1.75 14.87
CA SER A 606 9.41 2.98 15.46
C SER A 606 8.81 3.94 14.43
N THR A 607 9.32 3.90 13.19
CA THR A 607 8.77 4.70 12.09
C THR A 607 7.43 4.15 11.59
N ALA A 608 7.19 2.85 11.73
CA ALA A 608 5.99 2.18 11.25
C ALA A 608 4.83 2.13 12.28
N ARG A 609 5.10 2.31 13.58
CA ARG A 609 4.13 2.10 14.67
C ARG A 609 3.41 3.35 15.19
N ASP A 610 4.02 4.54 15.13
CA ASP A 610 3.41 5.76 15.70
C ASP A 610 2.38 6.46 14.77
N GLU A 611 1.82 5.74 13.79
CA GLU A 611 0.97 6.29 12.71
C GLU A 611 -0.56 6.18 12.94
N LEU A 612 -1.04 6.13 14.18
CA LEU A 612 -2.48 6.07 14.53
C LEU A 612 -3.11 7.38 15.05
#